data_AF-A0A926IRD2-F1
#
_entry.id   AF-A0A926IRD2-F1
#
_cell.length_a   1.000
_cell.length_b   1.000
_cell.length_c   1.000
_cell.angle_alpha   90.00
_cell.angle_beta   90.00
_cell.angle_gamma   90.00
#
_symmetry.space_group_name_H-M   'P 1'
#
loop_
_entity.id
_entity.type
_entity.pdbx_description
1 polymer ?
#
loop_
_entity_poly.entity_id
_entity_poly.type
_entity_poly.pdbx_seq_one_letter_code
_entity_poly.pdbx_strand_id
1 'polypeptide(L)'
;MRKKLVGSGMILGVLLLVSCSGGSNKTADVTYSKAEIESADSVIRYYDTALALLKNVVKEKEVNAVLGYMEQEGKAPSIPAIAPPAVSEKELSDLMNPGNCFNAETQQNLKQSFSGLFSARALFYTNFDQYLADIKAKKYVKAKKLVNRGYQFSTEMSEYKQNIFDILSPFTEKAQQVVLSGNPLKEQLMAMKKMTLDMQSITNLYSRKHNMDGVRIDLKVSELNHELEVAKKLPVVAGYDSETKSFQTFLGKVETFLKQVHQIREKAVFTEADYDMLSSAYETTII
;
A
#
# COMPACT_ATOMS: atom_id res chain seq x y z
N MET A 1 5.78 0.74 28.36
CA MET A 1 5.08 2.00 27.98
C MET A 1 4.90 2.03 26.47
N ARG A 2 3.71 1.72 25.97
CA ARG A 2 3.39 1.71 24.53
C ARG A 2 3.07 3.14 24.09
N LYS A 3 3.98 3.80 23.37
CA LYS A 3 3.66 5.04 22.67
C LYS A 3 2.90 4.67 21.39
N LYS A 4 1.64 5.10 21.29
CA LYS A 4 0.86 5.06 20.05
C LYS A 4 1.54 6.02 19.08
N LEU A 5 2.17 5.48 18.04
CA LEU A 5 2.76 6.26 16.96
C LEU A 5 1.62 6.74 16.05
N VAL A 6 1.03 7.88 16.41
CA VAL A 6 0.22 8.67 15.47
C VAL A 6 1.23 9.43 14.63
N GLY A 7 1.55 8.90 13.46
CA GLY A 7 2.57 9.46 12.57
C GLY A 7 2.20 9.19 11.13
N SER A 8 1.08 9.76 10.68
CA SER A 8 0.66 9.70 9.28
C SER A 8 0.77 11.10 8.69
N GLY A 9 1.77 11.32 7.82
CA GLY A 9 1.68 12.32 6.75
C GLY A 9 2.36 13.68 6.97
N MET A 10 3.50 13.78 7.67
CA MET A 10 4.13 15.10 7.86
C MET A 10 4.78 15.66 6.57
N ILE A 11 5.50 14.85 5.78
CA ILE A 11 6.06 15.35 4.49
C ILE A 11 4.97 15.64 3.44
N LEU A 12 3.99 14.73 3.25
CA LEU A 12 2.86 15.01 2.34
C LEU A 12 1.99 16.16 2.85
N GLY A 13 1.82 16.29 4.17
CA GLY A 13 1.05 17.36 4.80
C GLY A 13 1.70 18.75 4.67
N VAL A 14 3.03 18.84 4.72
CA VAL A 14 3.74 20.13 4.57
C VAL A 14 3.65 20.65 3.13
N LEU A 15 3.71 19.78 2.11
CA LEU A 15 3.58 20.21 0.70
C LEU A 15 2.13 20.52 0.27
N LEU A 16 1.12 19.97 0.94
CA LEU A 16 -0.29 20.23 0.63
C LEU A 16 -0.82 21.56 1.20
N LEU A 17 -0.07 22.22 2.10
CA LEU A 17 -0.49 23.46 2.78
C LEU A 17 -0.07 24.75 2.07
N VAL A 18 0.45 24.67 0.85
CA VAL A 18 0.65 25.87 0.03
C VAL A 18 -0.72 26.43 -0.36
N SER A 19 -1.19 27.36 0.46
CA SER A 19 -2.37 28.17 0.19
C SER A 19 -2.20 28.86 -1.17
N CYS A 20 -3.24 28.83 -1.99
CA CYS A 20 -3.38 29.64 -3.20
C CYS A 20 -3.46 31.13 -2.84
N SER A 21 -2.39 31.73 -2.32
CA SER A 21 -2.28 33.18 -2.16
C SER A 21 -1.41 33.76 -3.28
N GLY A 22 -2.09 34.17 -4.35
CA GLY A 22 -1.76 35.32 -5.19
C GLY A 22 -0.29 35.52 -5.60
N GLY A 23 0.15 34.79 -6.61
CA GLY A 23 1.38 35.08 -7.37
C GLY A 23 1.10 34.95 -8.85
N SER A 24 0.76 36.06 -9.50
CA SER A 24 0.47 36.13 -10.94
C SER A 24 1.66 35.68 -11.78
N ASN A 25 1.53 34.53 -12.46
CA ASN A 25 2.23 34.27 -13.72
C ASN A 25 1.37 33.35 -14.60
N LYS A 26 1.11 33.83 -15.81
CA LYS A 26 0.19 33.26 -16.80
C LYS A 26 0.83 32.01 -17.44
N THR A 27 0.50 30.84 -16.94
CA THR A 27 0.49 29.59 -17.71
C THR A 27 -0.96 29.22 -17.95
N ALA A 28 -1.32 28.74 -19.15
CA ALA A 28 -2.69 28.44 -19.53
C ALA A 28 -3.35 27.53 -18.47
N ASP A 29 -4.23 28.12 -17.67
CA ASP A 29 -4.90 27.47 -16.56
C ASP A 29 -5.84 26.42 -17.15
N VAL A 30 -5.54 25.13 -16.97
CA VAL A 30 -6.51 24.07 -17.30
C VAL A 30 -7.65 24.23 -16.30
N THR A 31 -8.68 24.97 -16.71
CA THR A 31 -9.83 25.23 -15.86
C THR A 31 -10.73 24.01 -15.87
N TYR A 32 -10.62 23.18 -14.84
CA TYR A 32 -11.53 22.06 -14.63
C TYR A 32 -12.91 22.58 -14.20
N SER A 33 -13.97 21.95 -14.70
CA SER A 33 -15.33 22.23 -14.26
C SER A 33 -15.54 21.79 -12.81
N LYS A 34 -16.53 22.38 -12.13
CA LYS A 34 -16.92 21.98 -10.77
C LYS A 34 -17.22 20.47 -10.67
N ALA A 35 -17.86 19.89 -11.68
CA ALA A 35 -18.17 18.47 -11.72
C ALA A 35 -16.92 17.59 -11.83
N GLU A 36 -15.89 18.03 -12.57
CA GLU A 36 -14.62 17.30 -12.68
C GLU A 36 -13.85 17.31 -11.36
N ILE A 37 -13.86 18.45 -10.65
CA ILE A 37 -13.24 18.57 -9.32
C ILE A 37 -13.98 17.67 -8.31
N GLU A 38 -15.31 17.73 -8.26
CA GLU A 38 -16.12 16.88 -7.37
C GLU A 38 -15.92 15.37 -7.63
N SER A 39 -15.78 15.00 -8.91
CA SER A 39 -15.46 13.63 -9.31
C SER A 39 -14.06 13.22 -8.87
N ALA A 40 -13.05 14.06 -9.11
CA ALA A 40 -11.68 13.82 -8.68
C ALA A 40 -11.58 13.66 -7.15
N ASP A 41 -12.20 14.55 -6.39
CA ASP A 41 -12.26 14.46 -4.93
C ASP A 41 -12.92 13.16 -4.45
N SER A 42 -13.95 12.70 -5.17
CA SER A 42 -14.61 11.43 -4.85
C SER A 42 -13.70 10.22 -5.10
N VAL A 43 -12.92 10.24 -6.17
CA VAL A 43 -11.89 9.22 -6.43
C VAL A 43 -10.82 9.22 -5.34
N ILE A 44 -10.31 10.40 -4.95
CA ILE A 44 -9.28 10.50 -3.90
C ILE A 44 -9.82 10.00 -2.55
N ARG A 45 -11.03 10.40 -2.15
CA ARG A 45 -11.66 9.89 -0.91
C ARG A 45 -11.84 8.37 -0.93
N TYR A 46 -12.28 7.83 -2.07
CA TYR A 46 -12.42 6.38 -2.21
C TYR A 46 -11.06 5.68 -2.04
N TYR A 47 -10.03 6.19 -2.72
CA TYR A 47 -8.68 5.67 -2.64
C TYR A 47 -8.12 5.71 -1.20
N ASP A 48 -8.27 6.83 -0.50
CA ASP A 48 -7.78 6.98 0.87
C ASP A 48 -8.51 6.03 1.84
N THR A 49 -9.82 5.87 1.66
CA THR A 49 -10.64 4.90 2.41
C THR A 49 -10.16 3.47 2.14
N ALA A 50 -9.92 3.11 0.88
CA ALA A 50 -9.42 1.81 0.49
C ALA A 50 -8.04 1.54 1.10
N LEU A 51 -7.13 2.52 1.03
CA LEU A 51 -5.79 2.42 1.60
C LEU A 51 -5.84 2.20 3.12
N ALA A 52 -6.66 2.96 3.83
CA ALA A 52 -6.84 2.82 5.28
C ALA A 52 -7.39 1.44 5.65
N LEU A 53 -8.41 0.96 4.91
CA LEU A 53 -8.98 -0.36 5.11
C LEU A 53 -7.94 -1.46 4.88
N LEU A 54 -7.26 -1.44 3.72
CA LEU A 54 -6.35 -2.51 3.30
C LEU A 54 -5.18 -2.69 4.27
N LYS A 55 -4.71 -1.60 4.90
CA LYS A 55 -3.71 -1.64 5.98
C LYS A 55 -4.21 -2.37 7.24
N ASN A 56 -5.51 -2.34 7.52
CA ASN A 56 -6.11 -2.99 8.69
C ASN A 56 -6.55 -4.43 8.42
N VAL A 57 -7.03 -4.70 7.19
CA VAL A 57 -7.57 -6.01 6.79
C VAL A 57 -6.45 -7.02 6.55
N VAL A 58 -5.42 -6.62 5.82
CA VAL A 58 -4.24 -7.45 5.53
C VAL A 58 -3.02 -6.80 6.16
N LYS A 59 -2.60 -7.35 7.30
CA LYS A 59 -1.39 -6.98 8.01
C LYS A 59 -0.37 -8.08 7.83
N GLU A 60 0.58 -7.84 6.94
CA GLU A 60 1.59 -8.79 6.50
C GLU A 60 2.33 -9.45 7.67
N LYS A 61 2.74 -8.67 8.68
CA LYS A 61 3.40 -9.20 9.90
C LYS A 61 2.54 -10.16 10.69
N GLU A 62 1.24 -9.85 10.87
CA GLU A 62 0.32 -10.74 11.60
C GLU A 62 0.09 -12.04 10.81
N VAL A 63 -0.08 -11.95 9.49
CA VAL A 63 -0.22 -13.11 8.60
C VAL A 63 1.03 -13.98 8.64
N ASN A 64 2.22 -13.40 8.53
CA ASN A 64 3.49 -14.13 8.57
C ASN A 64 3.76 -14.76 9.94
N ALA A 65 3.35 -14.12 11.03
CA ALA A 65 3.42 -14.69 12.37
C ALA A 65 2.52 -15.94 12.53
N VAL A 66 1.29 -15.88 12.00
CA VAL A 66 0.38 -17.04 11.95
C VAL A 66 1.00 -18.20 11.20
N LEU A 67 1.52 -17.94 10.00
CA LEU A 67 2.17 -18.97 9.19
C LEU A 67 3.41 -19.53 9.89
N GLY A 68 4.24 -18.68 10.48
CA GLY A 68 5.41 -19.10 11.25
C GLY A 68 5.08 -20.02 12.43
N TYR A 69 3.98 -19.76 13.13
CA TYR A 69 3.50 -20.65 14.19
C TYR A 69 3.00 -21.98 13.63
N MET A 70 2.25 -21.95 12.52
CA MET A 70 1.73 -23.14 11.86
C MET A 70 2.87 -24.06 11.37
N GLU A 71 3.97 -23.49 10.89
CA GLU A 71 5.18 -24.21 10.47
C GLU A 71 5.87 -24.95 11.62
N GLN A 72 5.83 -24.39 12.83
CA GLN A 72 6.49 -24.94 14.01
C GLN A 72 5.68 -26.05 14.69
N GLU A 73 4.64 -26.59 14.05
CA GLU A 73 3.76 -27.63 14.62
C GLU A 73 3.15 -27.22 15.98
N GLY A 74 2.97 -25.92 16.23
CA GLY A 74 2.52 -25.40 17.51
C GLY A 74 3.52 -25.50 18.65
N LYS A 75 4.81 -25.72 18.36
CA LYS A 75 5.92 -25.73 19.35
C LYS A 75 6.41 -24.32 19.69
N ALA A 76 6.01 -23.32 18.92
CA ALA A 76 6.28 -21.92 19.22
C ALA A 76 5.47 -21.45 20.44
N PRO A 77 5.89 -20.38 21.14
CA PRO A 77 5.02 -19.68 22.07
C PRO A 77 3.67 -19.35 21.41
N SER A 78 2.57 -19.46 22.18
CA SER A 78 1.22 -19.16 21.69
C SER A 78 1.17 -17.77 21.05
N ILE A 79 0.60 -17.69 19.84
CA ILE A 79 0.30 -16.39 19.24
C ILE A 79 -0.81 -15.72 20.06
N PRO A 80 -0.74 -14.39 20.27
CA PRO A 80 -1.88 -13.63 20.76
C PRO A 80 -3.14 -13.84 19.92
N ALA A 81 -4.31 -13.72 20.54
CA ALA A 81 -5.57 -13.74 19.81
C ALA A 81 -5.58 -12.63 18.75
N ILE A 82 -5.95 -12.99 17.53
CA ILE A 82 -5.98 -12.07 16.40
C ILE A 82 -7.35 -11.43 16.38
N ALA A 83 -7.39 -10.14 16.66
CA ALA A 83 -8.64 -9.40 16.64
C ALA A 83 -9.20 -9.38 15.20
N PRO A 84 -10.53 -9.40 15.05
CA PRO A 84 -11.16 -9.00 13.80
C PRO A 84 -10.62 -7.63 13.36
N PRO A 85 -10.49 -7.39 12.05
CA PRO A 85 -9.98 -6.12 11.58
C PRO A 85 -10.96 -5.03 12.01
N ALA A 86 -10.44 -3.92 12.53
CA ALA A 86 -11.27 -2.78 12.90
C ALA A 86 -11.73 -2.09 11.61
N VAL A 87 -12.91 -2.47 11.13
CA VAL A 87 -13.55 -1.92 9.94
C VAL A 87 -14.97 -1.54 10.33
N SER A 88 -15.37 -0.30 10.09
CA SER A 88 -16.77 0.07 10.28
C SER A 88 -17.63 -0.46 9.14
N GLU A 89 -18.88 -0.82 9.45
CA GLU A 89 -19.85 -1.23 8.43
C GLU A 89 -20.06 -0.15 7.36
N LYS A 90 -19.95 1.12 7.76
CA LYS A 90 -20.04 2.26 6.86
C LYS A 90 -18.88 2.29 5.85
N GLU A 91 -17.64 2.20 6.30
CA GLU A 91 -16.46 2.19 5.40
C GLU A 91 -16.54 1.01 4.42
N LEU A 92 -16.99 -0.16 4.89
CA LEU A 92 -17.19 -1.31 4.02
C LEU A 92 -18.28 -1.05 2.98
N SER A 93 -19.42 -0.48 3.40
CA SER A 93 -20.51 -0.11 2.50
C SER A 93 -20.05 0.90 1.43
N ASP A 94 -19.30 1.93 1.84
CA ASP A 94 -18.79 2.97 0.94
C ASP A 94 -17.80 2.37 -0.09
N LEU A 95 -16.97 1.41 0.32
CA LEU A 95 -16.04 0.74 -0.58
C LEU A 95 -16.72 -0.24 -1.54
N MET A 96 -17.75 -0.93 -1.08
CA MET A 96 -18.53 -1.85 -1.93
C MET A 96 -19.47 -1.12 -2.89
N ASN A 97 -19.69 0.19 -2.67
CA ASN A 97 -20.54 1.05 -3.49
C ASN A 97 -19.81 2.37 -3.82
N PRO A 98 -18.78 2.33 -4.70
CA PRO A 98 -17.96 3.50 -5.06
C PRO A 98 -18.72 4.71 -5.63
N GLY A 99 -20.01 4.61 -5.91
CA GLY A 99 -20.79 5.67 -6.55
C GLY A 99 -20.46 5.81 -8.03
N ASN A 100 -20.64 7.00 -8.60
CA ASN A 100 -20.50 7.27 -10.03
C ASN A 100 -19.10 7.79 -10.45
N CYS A 101 -18.14 7.84 -9.53
CA CYS A 101 -16.77 8.29 -9.84
C CYS A 101 -15.99 7.28 -10.68
N PHE A 102 -16.44 6.03 -10.73
CA PHE A 102 -15.91 4.98 -11.60
C PHE A 102 -16.96 4.48 -12.59
N ASN A 103 -16.51 3.99 -13.75
CA ASN A 103 -17.39 3.31 -14.71
C ASN A 103 -17.85 1.94 -14.17
N ALA A 104 -18.90 1.36 -14.76
CA ALA A 104 -19.51 0.12 -14.26
C ALA A 104 -18.54 -1.07 -14.18
N GLU A 105 -17.62 -1.19 -15.14
CA GLU A 105 -16.62 -2.26 -15.16
C GLU A 105 -15.65 -2.13 -13.97
N THR A 106 -15.10 -0.93 -13.74
CA THR A 106 -14.24 -0.65 -12.60
C THR A 106 -14.96 -0.90 -11.28
N GLN A 107 -16.22 -0.49 -11.15
CA GLN A 107 -17.00 -0.76 -9.94
C GLN A 107 -17.14 -2.26 -9.68
N GLN A 108 -17.43 -3.04 -10.71
CA GLN A 108 -17.54 -4.48 -10.61
C GLN A 108 -16.20 -5.13 -10.25
N ASN A 109 -15.10 -4.70 -10.86
CA ASN A 109 -13.76 -5.21 -10.59
C ASN A 109 -13.31 -4.91 -9.15
N LEU A 110 -13.60 -3.71 -8.64
CA LEU A 110 -13.35 -3.33 -7.24
C LEU A 110 -14.17 -4.20 -6.29
N LYS A 111 -15.48 -4.33 -6.54
CA LYS A 111 -16.38 -5.15 -5.72
C LYS A 111 -15.93 -6.62 -5.67
N GLN A 112 -15.55 -7.18 -6.81
CA GLN A 112 -15.03 -8.55 -6.89
C GLN A 112 -13.73 -8.69 -6.12
N SER A 113 -12.80 -7.74 -6.26
CA SER A 113 -11.50 -7.79 -5.58
C SER A 113 -11.63 -7.66 -4.07
N PHE A 114 -12.46 -6.74 -3.56
CA PHE A 114 -12.75 -6.64 -2.14
C PHE A 114 -13.46 -7.89 -1.61
N SER A 115 -14.45 -8.42 -2.32
CA SER A 115 -15.16 -9.64 -1.91
C SER A 115 -14.20 -10.84 -1.82
N GLY A 116 -13.32 -10.99 -2.82
CA GLY A 116 -12.27 -12.00 -2.82
C GLY A 116 -11.32 -11.85 -1.64
N LEU A 117 -10.85 -10.63 -1.37
CA LEU A 117 -9.98 -10.32 -0.22
C LEU A 117 -10.62 -10.74 1.12
N PHE A 118 -11.87 -10.34 1.36
CA PHE A 118 -12.55 -10.67 2.62
C PHE A 118 -12.80 -12.17 2.75
N SER A 119 -13.16 -12.85 1.65
CA SER A 119 -13.33 -14.29 1.62
C SER A 119 -12.03 -15.03 1.94
N ALA A 120 -10.93 -14.70 1.23
CA ALA A 120 -9.62 -15.29 1.45
C ALA A 120 -9.14 -15.08 2.90
N ARG A 121 -9.38 -13.89 3.46
CA ARG A 121 -9.08 -13.59 4.86
C ARG A 121 -9.90 -14.44 5.83
N ALA A 122 -11.21 -14.56 5.63
CA ALA A 122 -12.06 -15.38 6.49
C ALA A 122 -11.63 -16.85 6.45
N LEU A 123 -11.29 -17.37 5.26
CA LEU A 123 -10.79 -18.72 5.06
C LEU A 123 -9.43 -18.93 5.72
N PHE A 124 -8.51 -17.95 5.64
CA PHE A 124 -7.20 -18.01 6.29
C PHE A 124 -7.33 -18.21 7.80
N TYR A 125 -8.15 -17.40 8.49
CA TYR A 125 -8.30 -17.50 9.94
C TYR A 125 -9.12 -18.72 10.38
N THR A 126 -10.16 -19.09 9.62
CA THR A 126 -10.89 -20.35 9.87
C THR A 126 -9.98 -21.57 9.72
N ASN A 127 -9.08 -21.54 8.74
CA ASN A 127 -8.07 -22.57 8.53
C ASN A 127 -7.07 -22.64 9.69
N PHE A 128 -6.69 -21.49 10.25
CA PHE A 128 -5.83 -21.42 11.44
C PHE A 128 -6.52 -21.99 12.69
N ASP A 129 -7.79 -21.65 12.94
CA ASP A 129 -8.57 -22.21 14.06
C ASP A 129 -8.67 -23.75 13.96
N GLN A 130 -8.92 -24.25 12.76
CA GLN A 130 -8.96 -25.69 12.49
C GLN A 130 -7.58 -26.34 12.70
N TYR A 131 -6.50 -25.65 12.33
CA TYR A 131 -5.14 -26.12 12.58
C TYR A 131 -4.85 -26.25 14.08
N LEU A 132 -5.23 -25.25 14.89
CA LEU A 132 -5.09 -25.29 16.34
C LEU A 132 -5.84 -26.48 16.95
N ALA A 133 -7.07 -26.73 16.49
CA ALA A 133 -7.86 -27.88 16.91
C ALA A 133 -7.20 -29.22 16.56
N ASP A 134 -6.63 -29.35 15.36
CA ASP A 134 -5.94 -30.57 14.92
C ASP A 134 -4.64 -30.82 15.67
N ILE A 135 -3.83 -29.78 15.94
CA ILE A 135 -2.61 -29.89 16.77
C ILE A 135 -2.97 -30.35 18.19
N LYS A 136 -4.00 -29.74 18.82
CA LYS A 136 -4.47 -30.15 20.15
C LYS A 136 -4.95 -31.60 20.18
N ALA A 137 -5.57 -32.07 19.10
CA ALA A 137 -6.01 -33.46 18.94
C ALA A 137 -4.90 -34.41 18.45
N LYS A 138 -3.64 -33.96 18.35
CA LYS A 138 -2.50 -34.73 17.84
C LYS A 138 -2.68 -35.27 16.41
N LYS A 139 -3.50 -34.59 15.58
CA LYS A 139 -3.78 -34.94 14.18
C LYS A 139 -2.78 -34.28 13.22
N TYR A 140 -1.49 -34.52 13.41
CA TYR A 140 -0.41 -33.80 12.72
C TYR A 140 -0.47 -33.87 11.19
N VAL A 141 -0.86 -35.01 10.62
CA VAL A 141 -1.01 -35.17 9.16
C VAL A 141 -2.11 -34.27 8.60
N LYS A 142 -3.21 -34.07 9.33
CA LYS A 142 -4.28 -33.14 8.93
C LYS A 142 -3.84 -31.69 9.09
N ALA A 143 -3.21 -31.37 10.24
CA ALA A 143 -2.66 -30.04 10.50
C ALA A 143 -1.68 -29.60 9.41
N LYS A 144 -0.78 -30.49 8.95
CA LYS A 144 0.18 -30.18 7.88
C LYS A 144 -0.48 -29.75 6.57
N LYS A 145 -1.65 -30.31 6.21
CA LYS A 145 -2.40 -29.89 5.01
C LYS A 145 -2.95 -28.46 5.13
N LEU A 146 -3.29 -28.05 6.35
CA LEU A 146 -3.81 -26.70 6.63
C LEU A 146 -2.70 -25.65 6.53
N VAL A 147 -1.45 -26.00 6.79
CA VAL A 147 -0.29 -25.11 6.56
C VAL A 147 -0.22 -24.68 5.09
N ASN A 148 -0.28 -25.65 4.16
CA ASN A 148 -0.24 -25.36 2.72
C ASN A 148 -1.42 -24.50 2.26
N ARG A 149 -2.62 -24.72 2.81
CA ARG A 149 -3.78 -23.85 2.54
C ARG A 149 -3.58 -22.44 3.10
N GLY A 150 -2.95 -22.31 4.26
CA GLY A 150 -2.56 -21.02 4.82
C GLY A 150 -1.69 -20.21 3.85
N TYR A 151 -0.74 -20.86 3.18
CA TYR A 151 0.11 -20.20 2.18
C TYR A 151 -0.70 -19.71 0.97
N GLN A 152 -1.65 -20.52 0.50
CA GLN A 152 -2.53 -20.15 -0.61
C GLN A 152 -3.38 -18.92 -0.26
N PHE A 153 -4.11 -18.97 0.86
CA PHE A 153 -4.95 -17.85 1.28
C PHE A 153 -4.14 -16.58 1.58
N SER A 154 -2.92 -16.71 2.13
CA SER A 154 -2.00 -15.58 2.31
C SER A 154 -1.61 -14.93 0.98
N THR A 155 -1.33 -15.74 -0.04
CA THR A 155 -1.02 -15.26 -1.39
C THR A 155 -2.24 -14.57 -2.01
N GLU A 156 -3.41 -15.21 -1.97
CA GLU A 156 -4.68 -14.65 -2.48
C GLU A 156 -5.00 -13.29 -1.85
N MET A 157 -4.87 -13.17 -0.52
CA MET A 157 -5.07 -11.87 0.17
C MET A 157 -4.13 -10.79 -0.37
N SER A 158 -2.85 -11.12 -0.56
CA SER A 158 -1.86 -10.19 -1.10
C SER A 158 -2.14 -9.82 -2.56
N GLU A 159 -2.61 -10.77 -3.37
CA GLU A 159 -2.99 -10.54 -4.76
C GLU A 159 -4.22 -9.64 -4.87
N TYR A 160 -5.29 -9.91 -4.12
CA TYR A 160 -6.46 -9.04 -4.12
C TYR A 160 -6.13 -7.62 -3.63
N LYS A 161 -5.29 -7.50 -2.59
CA LYS A 161 -4.82 -6.19 -2.11
C LYS A 161 -4.08 -5.43 -3.21
N GLN A 162 -3.17 -6.09 -3.93
CA GLN A 162 -2.44 -5.45 -5.03
C GLN A 162 -3.37 -5.11 -6.21
N ASN A 163 -4.28 -6.01 -6.57
CA ASN A 163 -5.24 -5.77 -7.66
C ASN A 163 -6.12 -4.55 -7.39
N ILE A 164 -6.55 -4.32 -6.14
CA ILE A 164 -7.29 -3.11 -5.78
C ILE A 164 -6.45 -1.85 -6.03
N PHE A 165 -5.18 -1.86 -5.64
CA PHE A 165 -4.29 -0.73 -5.92
C PHE A 165 -4.07 -0.53 -7.42
N ASP A 166 -3.84 -1.60 -8.17
CA ASP A 166 -3.62 -1.54 -9.62
C ASP A 166 -4.85 -1.00 -10.36
N ILE A 167 -6.07 -1.41 -9.95
CA ILE A 167 -7.33 -0.87 -10.49
C ILE A 167 -7.46 0.63 -10.19
N LEU A 168 -7.15 1.06 -8.97
CA LEU A 168 -7.35 2.46 -8.54
C LEU A 168 -6.27 3.40 -9.05
N SER A 169 -5.05 2.93 -9.32
CA SER A 169 -3.89 3.73 -9.69
C SER A 169 -4.17 4.74 -10.81
N PRO A 170 -4.64 4.34 -12.01
CA PRO A 170 -4.84 5.29 -13.11
C PRO A 170 -5.91 6.36 -12.81
N PHE A 171 -6.97 6.00 -12.08
CA PHE A 171 -8.00 6.96 -11.69
C PHE A 171 -7.47 7.97 -10.67
N THR A 172 -6.70 7.46 -9.71
CA THR A 172 -6.12 8.24 -8.62
C THR A 172 -5.07 9.23 -9.14
N GLU A 173 -4.28 8.83 -10.14
CA GLU A 173 -3.33 9.70 -10.84
C GLU A 173 -4.06 10.81 -11.60
N LYS A 174 -5.10 10.47 -12.38
CA LYS A 174 -5.91 11.47 -13.10
C LYS A 174 -6.61 12.43 -12.14
N ALA A 175 -7.17 11.94 -11.05
CA ALA A 175 -7.82 12.76 -10.03
C ALA A 175 -6.82 13.73 -9.36
N GLN A 176 -5.60 13.29 -9.08
CA GLN A 176 -4.56 14.19 -8.57
C GLN A 176 -4.17 15.29 -9.54
N GLN A 177 -4.11 15.00 -10.85
CA GLN A 177 -3.84 16.04 -11.85
C GLN A 177 -4.87 17.17 -11.80
N VAL A 178 -6.13 16.83 -11.54
CA VAL A 178 -7.24 17.77 -11.37
C VAL A 178 -7.08 18.56 -10.08
N VAL A 179 -6.95 17.85 -8.95
CA VAL A 179 -6.88 18.48 -7.61
C VAL A 179 -5.65 19.39 -7.45
N LEU A 180 -4.55 19.08 -8.15
CA LEU A 180 -3.30 19.84 -8.08
C LEU A 180 -3.13 20.87 -9.19
N SER A 181 -4.13 21.12 -10.04
CA SER A 181 -3.96 21.90 -11.28
C SER A 181 -3.37 23.30 -11.10
N GLY A 182 -3.67 23.96 -9.98
CA GLY A 182 -3.14 25.28 -9.62
C GLY A 182 -1.96 25.25 -8.65
N ASN A 183 -1.47 24.07 -8.26
CA ASN A 183 -0.36 23.96 -7.31
C ASN A 183 0.99 24.06 -8.05
N PRO A 184 1.87 25.03 -7.72
CA PRO A 184 3.18 25.18 -8.37
C PRO A 184 4.12 23.98 -8.19
N LEU A 185 3.85 23.11 -7.22
CA LEU A 185 4.60 21.89 -6.92
C LEU A 185 3.87 20.61 -7.36
N LYS A 186 2.91 20.74 -8.30
CA LYS A 186 2.09 19.63 -8.79
C LYS A 186 2.95 18.42 -9.22
N GLU A 187 3.95 18.65 -10.05
CA GLU A 187 4.80 17.58 -10.60
C GLU A 187 5.58 16.86 -9.49
N GLN A 188 6.14 17.61 -8.53
CA GLN A 188 6.87 17.06 -7.38
C GLN A 188 5.93 16.24 -6.50
N LEU A 189 4.75 16.78 -6.18
CA LEU A 189 3.73 16.11 -5.37
C LEU A 189 3.25 14.80 -6.01
N MET A 190 2.97 14.82 -7.31
CA MET A 190 2.57 13.63 -8.07
C MET A 190 3.69 12.59 -8.08
N ALA A 191 4.94 12.99 -8.34
CA ALA A 191 6.09 12.11 -8.33
C ALA A 191 6.29 11.45 -6.95
N MET A 192 6.23 12.23 -5.87
CA MET A 192 6.34 11.69 -4.50
C MET A 192 5.26 10.67 -4.19
N LYS A 193 4.00 10.97 -4.57
CA LYS A 193 2.89 10.04 -4.35
C LYS A 193 3.11 8.75 -5.13
N LYS A 194 3.41 8.83 -6.42
CA LYS A 194 3.62 7.65 -7.28
C LYS A 194 4.73 6.74 -6.75
N MET A 195 5.90 7.31 -6.45
CA MET A 195 7.02 6.56 -5.86
C MET A 195 6.67 5.96 -4.50
N THR A 196 5.88 6.66 -3.68
CA THR A 196 5.40 6.12 -2.39
C THR A 196 4.54 4.87 -2.58
N LEU A 197 3.67 4.86 -3.59
CA LEU A 197 2.82 3.71 -3.89
C LEU A 197 3.61 2.52 -4.44
N ASP A 198 4.63 2.78 -5.26
CA ASP A 198 5.51 1.74 -5.76
C ASP A 198 6.39 1.14 -4.65
N MET A 199 6.97 1.96 -3.77
CA MET A 199 7.68 1.45 -2.58
C MET A 199 6.78 0.59 -1.69
N GLN A 200 5.52 1.01 -1.50
CA GLN A 200 4.54 0.22 -0.75
C GLN A 200 4.24 -1.11 -1.45
N SER A 201 4.04 -1.09 -2.77
CA SER A 201 3.77 -2.30 -3.57
C SER A 201 4.93 -3.28 -3.52
N ILE A 202 6.18 -2.80 -3.66
CA ILE A 202 7.39 -3.61 -3.50
C ILE A 202 7.44 -4.26 -2.11
N THR A 203 7.18 -3.48 -1.06
CA THR A 203 7.16 -3.96 0.33
C THR A 203 6.09 -5.05 0.54
N ASN A 204 4.89 -4.85 -0.01
CA ASN A 204 3.80 -5.83 0.06
C ASN A 204 4.13 -7.11 -0.72
N LEU A 205 4.73 -7.01 -1.91
CA LEU A 205 5.13 -8.18 -2.70
C LEU A 205 6.24 -8.97 -2.02
N TYR A 206 7.22 -8.27 -1.43
CA TYR A 206 8.30 -8.91 -0.68
C TYR A 206 7.76 -9.66 0.55
N SER A 207 6.70 -9.15 1.19
CA SER A 207 6.10 -9.77 2.39
C SER A 207 5.53 -11.19 2.18
N ARG A 208 5.38 -11.65 0.93
CA ARG A 208 4.84 -12.96 0.58
C ARG A 208 5.82 -14.08 0.92
N LYS A 209 5.95 -14.40 2.21
CA LYS A 209 6.96 -15.30 2.79
C LYS A 209 7.18 -16.61 2.03
N HIS A 210 6.13 -17.26 1.55
CA HIS A 210 6.21 -18.58 0.89
C HIS A 210 6.10 -18.55 -0.63
N ASN A 211 5.78 -17.39 -1.20
CA ASN A 211 5.60 -17.21 -2.64
C ASN A 211 6.02 -15.79 -3.03
N MET A 212 7.27 -15.46 -2.73
CA MET A 212 7.83 -14.14 -3.05
C MET A 212 7.88 -14.00 -4.58
N ASP A 213 7.11 -13.04 -5.09
CA ASP A 213 6.97 -12.78 -6.53
C ASP A 213 8.12 -11.91 -7.03
N GLY A 214 9.30 -12.52 -7.18
CA GLY A 214 10.52 -11.82 -7.59
C GLY A 214 10.37 -11.06 -8.89
N VAL A 215 9.68 -11.64 -9.88
CA VAL A 215 9.46 -11.01 -11.19
C VAL A 215 8.64 -9.74 -11.07
N ARG A 216 7.53 -9.76 -10.30
CA ARG A 216 6.70 -8.57 -10.10
C ARG A 216 7.40 -7.51 -9.25
N ILE A 217 8.24 -7.92 -8.29
CA ILE A 217 9.10 -6.98 -7.57
C ILE A 217 10.07 -6.30 -8.53
N ASP A 218 10.75 -7.05 -9.39
CA ASP A 218 11.74 -6.50 -10.32
C ASP A 218 11.08 -5.54 -11.33
N LEU A 219 9.87 -5.84 -11.79
CA LEU A 219 9.05 -4.93 -12.61
C LEU A 219 8.76 -3.62 -11.86
N LYS A 220 8.27 -3.71 -10.62
CA LYS A 220 7.97 -2.53 -9.78
C LYS A 220 9.21 -1.72 -9.42
N VAL A 221 10.36 -2.36 -9.25
CA VAL A 221 11.65 -1.70 -9.05
C VAL A 221 12.06 -0.94 -10.31
N SER A 222 11.82 -1.49 -11.51
CA SER A 222 12.08 -0.79 -12.77
C SER A 222 11.17 0.43 -12.92
N GLU A 223 9.89 0.32 -12.57
CA GLU A 223 8.94 1.44 -12.57
C GLU A 223 9.39 2.55 -11.61
N LEU A 224 9.71 2.20 -10.36
CA LEU A 224 10.19 3.14 -9.34
C LEU A 224 11.50 3.83 -9.74
N ASN A 225 12.46 3.09 -10.31
CA ASN A 225 13.71 3.67 -10.83
C ASN A 225 13.42 4.69 -11.95
N HIS A 226 12.54 4.35 -12.88
CA HIS A 226 12.17 5.26 -13.95
C HIS A 226 11.53 6.55 -13.40
N GLU A 227 10.61 6.43 -12.46
CA GLU A 227 9.97 7.57 -11.80
C GLU A 227 10.97 8.46 -11.08
N LEU A 228 11.91 7.86 -10.34
CA LEU A 228 12.97 8.58 -9.66
C LEU A 228 13.84 9.37 -10.64
N GLU A 229 14.24 8.77 -11.76
CA GLU A 229 15.06 9.44 -12.78
C GLU A 229 14.33 10.57 -13.51
N VAL A 230 13.01 10.45 -13.67
CA VAL A 230 12.16 11.55 -14.17
C VAL A 230 12.06 12.65 -13.12
N ALA A 231 11.80 12.29 -11.85
CA ALA A 231 11.62 13.21 -10.73
C ALA A 231 12.86 14.07 -10.45
N LYS A 232 14.06 13.50 -10.57
CA LYS A 232 15.35 14.21 -10.44
C LYS A 232 15.54 15.34 -11.46
N LYS A 233 14.86 15.27 -12.60
CA LYS A 233 14.95 16.26 -13.69
C LYS A 233 13.90 17.35 -13.59
N LEU A 234 13.00 17.28 -12.62
CA LEU A 234 11.99 18.33 -12.41
C LEU A 234 12.67 19.66 -12.07
N PRO A 235 12.18 20.78 -12.64
CA PRO A 235 12.76 22.08 -12.37
C PRO A 235 12.54 22.50 -10.91
N VAL A 236 13.46 23.33 -10.41
CA VAL A 236 13.26 24.02 -9.13
C VAL A 236 12.16 25.07 -9.30
N VAL A 237 11.23 25.12 -8.35
CA VAL A 237 10.12 26.08 -8.37
C VAL A 237 10.48 27.27 -7.51
N ALA A 238 10.58 28.45 -8.13
CA ALA A 238 10.98 29.67 -7.44
C ALA A 238 10.00 30.03 -6.31
N GLY A 239 10.54 30.40 -5.15
CA GLY A 239 9.75 30.73 -3.95
C GLY A 239 9.40 29.53 -3.06
N TYR A 240 9.86 28.32 -3.41
CA TYR A 240 9.59 27.06 -2.70
C TYR A 240 10.87 26.32 -2.33
N ASP A 241 11.86 27.04 -1.77
CA ASP A 241 13.19 26.48 -1.47
C ASP A 241 13.13 25.36 -0.40
N SER A 242 12.26 25.51 0.60
CA SER A 242 12.07 24.54 1.68
C SER A 242 11.44 23.24 1.17
N GLU A 243 10.41 23.36 0.34
CA GLU A 243 9.71 22.25 -0.30
C GLU A 243 10.61 21.55 -1.31
N THR A 244 11.40 22.31 -2.08
CA THR A 244 12.42 21.77 -2.98
C THR A 244 13.44 20.93 -2.20
N LYS A 245 13.94 21.42 -1.06
CA LYS A 245 14.86 20.65 -0.21
C LYS A 245 14.20 19.38 0.36
N SER A 246 12.93 19.46 0.73
CA SER A 246 12.15 18.33 1.22
C SER A 246 11.94 17.28 0.12
N PHE A 247 11.64 17.71 -1.11
CA PHE A 247 11.53 16.85 -2.28
C PHE A 247 12.85 16.14 -2.58
N GLN A 248 13.99 16.86 -2.61
CA GLN A 248 15.30 16.24 -2.83
C GLN A 248 15.68 15.26 -1.71
N THR A 249 15.33 15.57 -0.46
CA THR A 249 15.51 14.64 0.66
C THR A 249 14.70 13.36 0.45
N PHE A 250 13.45 13.49 0.01
CA PHE A 250 12.60 12.35 -0.35
C PHE A 250 13.24 11.51 -1.46
N LEU A 251 13.74 12.11 -2.55
CA LEU A 251 14.41 11.38 -3.64
C LEU A 251 15.61 10.57 -3.12
N GLY A 252 16.42 11.14 -2.23
CA GLY A 252 17.55 10.43 -1.61
C GLY A 252 17.12 9.25 -0.72
N LYS A 253 15.96 9.35 -0.05
CA LYS A 253 15.38 8.23 0.70
C LYS A 253 14.87 7.13 -0.24
N VAL A 254 14.25 7.48 -1.38
CA VAL A 254 13.83 6.52 -2.41
C VAL A 254 15.03 5.78 -3.01
N GLU A 255 16.14 6.47 -3.30
CA GLU A 255 17.40 5.82 -3.73
C GLU A 255 17.91 4.81 -2.70
N THR A 256 17.84 5.17 -1.42
CA THR A 256 18.26 4.29 -0.32
C THR A 256 17.37 3.05 -0.25
N PHE A 257 16.05 3.22 -0.38
CA PHE A 257 15.10 2.12 -0.47
C PHE A 257 15.43 1.18 -1.65
N LEU A 258 15.64 1.72 -2.86
CA LEU A 258 16.00 0.93 -4.05
C LEU A 258 17.29 0.12 -3.85
N LYS A 259 18.32 0.70 -3.24
CA LYS A 259 19.56 -0.02 -2.90
C LYS A 259 19.30 -1.20 -1.97
N GLN A 260 18.46 -1.03 -0.95
CA GLN A 260 18.09 -2.11 -0.04
C GLN A 260 17.28 -3.19 -0.75
N VAL A 261 16.34 -2.82 -1.62
CA VAL A 261 15.58 -3.80 -2.41
C VAL A 261 16.52 -4.64 -3.29
N HIS A 262 17.48 -4.02 -3.98
CA HIS A 262 18.47 -4.79 -4.75
C HIS A 262 19.25 -5.79 -3.89
N GLN A 263 19.76 -5.35 -2.72
CA GLN A 263 20.52 -6.21 -1.82
C GLN A 263 19.75 -7.44 -1.34
N ILE A 264 18.46 -7.30 -1.02
CA ILE A 264 17.65 -8.43 -0.56
C ILE A 264 17.18 -9.31 -1.72
N ARG A 265 17.01 -8.73 -2.92
CA ARG A 265 16.57 -9.46 -4.12
C ARG A 265 17.65 -10.43 -4.61
N GLU A 266 18.94 -10.10 -4.43
CA GLU A 266 20.06 -11.03 -4.69
C GLU A 266 19.97 -12.34 -3.90
N LYS A 267 19.37 -12.32 -2.69
CA LYS A 267 19.20 -13.52 -1.86
C LYS A 267 18.11 -14.47 -2.38
N ALA A 268 17.21 -13.97 -3.24
CA ALA A 268 16.06 -14.69 -3.80
C ALA A 268 15.11 -15.36 -2.79
N VAL A 269 15.22 -15.05 -1.50
CA VAL A 269 14.39 -15.59 -0.42
C VAL A 269 13.87 -14.48 0.48
N PHE A 270 12.68 -14.70 1.03
CA PHE A 270 12.14 -13.84 2.08
C PHE A 270 12.88 -14.07 3.40
N THR A 271 13.19 -12.98 4.11
CA THR A 271 13.53 -13.04 5.54
C THR A 271 12.80 -11.94 6.31
N GLU A 272 12.46 -12.22 7.58
CA GLU A 272 11.81 -11.21 8.44
C GLU A 272 12.72 -9.98 8.66
N ALA A 273 14.03 -10.19 8.79
CA ALA A 273 14.98 -9.09 8.97
C ALA A 273 15.05 -8.16 7.75
N ASP A 274 15.05 -8.73 6.55
CA ASP A 274 15.03 -7.96 5.30
C ASP A 274 13.69 -7.24 5.11
N TYR A 275 12.57 -7.88 5.49
CA TYR A 275 11.25 -7.26 5.45
C TYR A 275 11.11 -6.12 6.46
N ASP A 276 11.64 -6.27 7.67
CA ASP A 276 11.66 -5.21 8.67
C ASP A 276 12.53 -4.02 8.23
N MET A 277 13.68 -4.29 7.60
CA MET A 277 14.54 -3.27 7.02
C MET A 277 13.81 -2.49 5.92
N LEU A 278 13.20 -3.17 4.94
CA LEU A 278 12.42 -2.52 3.88
C LEU A 278 11.25 -1.72 4.43
N SER A 279 10.47 -2.33 5.34
CA SER A 279 9.31 -1.67 5.93
C SER A 279 9.72 -0.39 6.66
N SER A 280 10.84 -0.43 7.38
CA SER A 280 11.39 0.75 8.08
C SER A 280 11.87 1.81 7.10
N ALA A 281 12.51 1.43 5.99
CA ALA A 281 12.95 2.37 4.97
C ALA A 281 11.76 3.04 4.26
N TYR A 282 10.71 2.27 3.97
CA TYR A 282 9.45 2.82 3.46
C TYR A 282 8.81 3.80 4.46
N GLU A 283 8.62 3.39 5.72
CA GLU A 283 8.02 4.23 6.77
C GLU A 283 8.80 5.53 6.99
N THR A 284 10.14 5.46 7.03
CA THR A 284 10.99 6.65 7.18
C THR A 284 10.99 7.54 5.94
N THR A 285 10.64 7.03 4.76
CA THR A 285 10.53 7.84 3.53
C THR A 285 9.32 8.74 3.52
N ILE A 286 8.20 8.24 4.06
CA ILE A 286 6.92 8.95 4.09
C ILE A 286 6.74 9.90 5.28
N ILE A 287 7.67 9.87 6.26
CA ILE A 287 7.75 10.78 7.41
C ILE A 287 8.62 11.97 7.08
#